data_AF-A0A965Q3D9-F1
#
_entry.id   AF-A0A965Q3D9-F1
#
_cell.length_a   1.000
_cell.length_b   1.000
_cell.length_c   1.000
_cell.angle_alpha   90.00
_cell.angle_beta   90.00
_cell.angle_gamma   90.00
#
_symmetry.space_group_name_H-M   'P 1'
#
loop_
_entity.id
_entity.type
_entity.pdbx_description
1 polymer ?
#
loop_
_entity_poly.entity_id
_entity_poly.type
_entity_poly.pdbx_seq_one_letter_code
_entity_poly.pdbx_strand_id
1 'polypeptide(L)'
;MWIATTAWVCLIAGFLNRRSVKKHIPLVLTAIVLDLGVVVFLQATRSAVQTAVEFSLTVPQKIHIISSSIAVTLYIPMVALGVYLYRNRTHHKVRRVHRGIGMFALLSRTLGFIFMFWMIEAST
;
A
#
# COMPACT_ATOMS: atom_id res chain seq x y z
N MET A 1 1.93 8.60 -11.72
CA MET A 1 2.21 9.25 -10.42
C MET A 1 0.96 9.67 -9.67
N TRP A 2 0.05 10.41 -10.32
CA TRP A 2 -1.17 10.91 -9.66
C TRP A 2 -1.98 9.82 -8.96
N ILE A 3 -2.17 8.64 -9.58
CA ILE A 3 -2.87 7.50 -8.95
C ILE A 3 -2.20 7.05 -7.65
N ALA A 4 -0.86 6.93 -7.64
CA ALA A 4 -0.11 6.53 -6.44
C ALA A 4 -0.19 7.60 -5.34
N THR A 5 -0.16 8.88 -5.70
CA THR A 5 -0.36 9.99 -4.76
C THR A 5 -1.77 9.97 -4.19
N THR A 6 -2.80 9.79 -5.03
CA THR A 6 -4.19 9.68 -4.59
C THR A 6 -4.37 8.49 -3.65
N ALA A 7 -3.81 7.32 -4.00
CA ALA A 7 -3.86 6.15 -3.13
C ALA A 7 -3.21 6.41 -1.77
N TRP A 8 -2.02 7.03 -1.75
CA TRP A 8 -1.33 7.38 -0.51
C TRP A 8 -2.13 8.40 0.32
N VAL A 9 -2.69 9.44 -0.30
CA VAL A 9 -3.56 10.43 0.38
C VAL A 9 -4.80 9.77 0.97
N CYS A 10 -5.48 8.90 0.21
CA CYS A 10 -6.62 8.14 0.71
C CYS A 10 -6.24 7.28 1.92
N LEU A 11 -5.07 6.63 1.88
CA LEU A 11 -4.59 5.79 2.98
C LEU A 11 -4.33 6.61 4.25
N ILE A 12 -3.65 7.76 4.13
CA ILE A 12 -3.40 8.70 5.23
C ILE A 12 -4.72 9.23 5.79
N ALA A 13 -5.62 9.70 4.92
CA ALA A 13 -6.94 10.19 5.34
C ALA A 13 -7.73 9.10 6.06
N GLY A 14 -7.68 7.85 5.57
CA GLY A 14 -8.28 6.69 6.21
C GLY A 14 -7.69 6.43 7.60
N PHE A 15 -6.38 6.52 7.75
CA PHE A 15 -5.68 6.36 9.03
C PHE A 15 -6.05 7.45 10.05
N LEU A 16 -6.12 8.72 9.61
CA LEU A 16 -6.54 9.83 10.46
C LEU A 16 -8.01 9.69 10.90
N ASN A 17 -8.87 9.19 10.01
CA ASN A 17 -10.28 8.96 10.28
C ASN A 17 -10.59 7.58 10.91
N ARG A 18 -9.60 6.85 11.45
CA ARG A 18 -9.76 5.49 12.02
C ARG A 18 -10.80 5.34 13.14
N ARG A 19 -11.23 6.44 13.75
CA ARG A 19 -12.30 6.45 14.77
C ARG A 19 -13.70 6.40 14.15
N SER A 20 -13.87 6.90 12.92
CA SER A 20 -15.13 6.89 12.19
C SER A 20 -15.10 5.79 11.13
N VAL A 21 -15.69 4.63 11.45
CA VAL A 21 -15.73 3.45 10.55
C VAL A 21 -16.31 3.81 9.17
N LYS A 22 -17.34 4.68 9.14
CA LYS A 22 -18.00 5.15 7.92
C LYS A 22 -17.06 5.90 6.97
N LYS A 23 -16.01 6.56 7.50
CA LYS A 23 -14.99 7.26 6.70
C LYS A 23 -13.76 6.39 6.47
N HIS A 24 -13.32 5.69 7.51
CA HIS A 24 -12.12 4.87 7.50
C HIS A 24 -12.15 3.78 6.43
N ILE A 25 -13.21 2.95 6.41
CA ILE A 25 -13.31 1.80 5.50
C ILE A 25 -13.25 2.24 4.03
N PRO A 26 -14.11 3.15 3.54
CA PRO A 26 -14.07 3.52 2.12
C PRO A 26 -12.72 4.13 1.73
N LEU A 27 -12.14 5.01 2.56
CA LEU A 27 -10.84 5.62 2.26
C LEU A 27 -9.71 4.59 2.15
N VAL A 28 -9.65 3.64 3.09
CA VAL A 28 -8.63 2.57 3.07
C VAL A 28 -8.85 1.62 1.90
N LEU A 29 -10.09 1.22 1.61
CA LEU A 29 -10.39 0.34 0.47
C LEU A 29 -10.09 1.02 -0.87
N THR A 30 -10.43 2.30 -1.03
CA THR A 30 -10.07 3.06 -2.23
C THR A 30 -8.55 3.09 -2.42
N ALA A 31 -7.78 3.35 -1.35
CA ALA A 31 -6.32 3.31 -1.42
C ALA A 31 -5.79 1.95 -1.89
N ILE A 32 -6.29 0.86 -1.30
CA ILE A 32 -5.88 -0.52 -1.66
C ILE A 32 -6.23 -0.84 -3.11
N VAL A 33 -7.43 -0.49 -3.57
CA VAL A 33 -7.87 -0.75 -4.94
C VAL A 33 -6.99 0.00 -5.95
N LEU A 34 -6.68 1.27 -5.67
CA LEU A 34 -5.79 2.05 -6.53
C LEU A 34 -4.36 1.47 -6.54
N ASP A 35 -3.84 1.07 -5.39
CA ASP A 35 -2.51 0.46 -5.28
C ASP A 35 -2.41 -0.86 -6.05
N LEU A 36 -3.36 -1.76 -5.83
CA LEU A 36 -3.43 -3.04 -6.55
C LEU A 36 -3.64 -2.82 -8.05
N GLY A 37 -4.50 -1.86 -8.44
CA GLY A 37 -4.73 -1.52 -9.84
C GLY A 37 -3.45 -1.06 -10.53
N VAL A 38 -2.64 -0.22 -9.87
CA VAL A 38 -1.33 0.19 -10.41
C VAL A 38 -0.38 -1.00 -10.51
N VAL A 39 -0.30 -1.85 -9.49
CA VAL A 39 0.58 -3.04 -9.52
C VAL A 39 0.19 -3.98 -10.66
N VAL A 40 -1.09 -4.31 -10.79
CA VAL A 40 -1.60 -5.19 -11.86
C VAL A 40 -1.35 -4.57 -13.24
N PHE A 41 -1.63 -3.28 -13.41
CA PHE A 41 -1.35 -2.56 -14.66
C PHE A 41 0.14 -2.59 -15.02
N LEU A 42 1.01 -2.33 -14.05
CA LEU A 42 2.46 -2.36 -14.25
C LEU A 42 2.97 -3.77 -14.52
N GLN A 43 2.44 -4.81 -13.87
CA GLN A 43 2.82 -6.19 -14.15
C GLN A 43 2.39 -6.62 -15.56
N ALA A 44 1.15 -6.33 -15.95
CA ALA A 44 0.63 -6.63 -17.29
C ALA A 44 1.46 -5.95 -18.40
N THR A 45 1.94 -4.74 -18.16
CA THR A 45 2.79 -3.99 -19.10
C THR A 45 4.27 -4.42 -19.04
N ARG A 46 4.79 -4.76 -17.85
CA ARG A 46 6.19 -5.19 -17.66
C ARG A 46 6.47 -6.61 -18.13
N SER A 47 5.52 -7.54 -18.03
CA SER A 47 5.72 -8.91 -18.52
C SER A 47 6.06 -8.99 -20.02
N ALA A 48 5.75 -7.95 -20.80
CA ALA A 48 6.15 -7.84 -22.20
C ALA A 48 7.59 -7.33 -22.41
N VAL A 49 8.18 -6.64 -21.41
CA VAL A 49 9.47 -5.93 -21.53
C VAL A 49 10.58 -6.60 -20.72
N GLN A 50 10.27 -7.16 -19.54
CA GLN A 50 11.29 -7.71 -18.64
C GLN A 50 11.86 -9.06 -19.08
N THR A 51 11.15 -9.81 -19.93
CA THR A 51 11.67 -11.05 -20.53
C THR A 51 12.79 -10.76 -21.56
N ALA A 52 12.97 -9.51 -21.98
CA ALA A 52 13.91 -9.12 -23.04
C ALA A 52 15.22 -8.47 -22.54
N VAL A 53 15.35 -8.07 -21.26
CA VAL A 53 16.50 -7.27 -20.79
C VAL A 53 16.94 -7.70 -19.38
N GLU A 54 18.22 -8.08 -19.22
CA GLU A 54 18.85 -8.43 -17.94
C GLU A 54 18.68 -7.32 -16.88
N PHE A 55 18.22 -7.68 -15.68
CA PHE A 55 17.84 -6.72 -14.63
C PHE A 55 18.99 -6.40 -13.66
N SER A 56 19.69 -5.28 -13.86
CA SER A 56 20.43 -4.61 -12.79
C SER A 56 19.58 -3.48 -12.18
N LEU A 57 18.84 -3.79 -11.11
CA LEU A 57 18.07 -2.78 -10.37
C LEU A 57 18.99 -1.88 -9.53
N THR A 58 18.74 -0.57 -9.54
CA THR A 58 19.40 0.38 -8.64
C THR A 58 18.90 0.21 -7.20
N VAL A 59 19.66 0.72 -6.22
CA VAL A 59 19.28 0.63 -4.80
C VAL A 59 17.91 1.29 -4.51
N PRO A 60 17.60 2.50 -5.00
CA PRO A 60 16.28 3.11 -4.82
C PRO A 60 15.13 2.27 -5.39
N GLN A 61 15.35 1.63 -6.55
CA GLN A 61 14.37 0.72 -7.16
C GLN A 61 14.12 -0.50 -6.27
N LYS A 62 15.19 -1.12 -5.75
CA LYS A 62 15.06 -2.27 -4.83
C LYS A 62 14.27 -1.89 -3.58
N ILE A 63 14.59 -0.76 -2.94
CA ILE A 63 13.89 -0.31 -1.73
C ILE A 63 12.41 -0.02 -2.03
N HIS A 64 12.11 0.69 -3.12
CA HIS A 64 10.73 0.95 -3.55
C HIS A 64 9.93 -0.34 -3.76
N ILE A 65 10.50 -1.31 -4.49
CA ILE A 65 9.83 -2.58 -4.80
C ILE A 65 9.60 -3.40 -3.53
N ILE A 66 10.61 -3.54 -2.68
CA ILE A 66 10.50 -4.33 -1.45
C ILE A 66 9.47 -3.70 -0.50
N SER A 67 9.59 -2.40 -0.23
CA SER A 67 8.67 -1.70 0.68
C SER A 67 7.22 -1.70 0.17
N SER A 68 7.01 -1.51 -1.13
CA SER A 68 5.68 -1.57 -1.74
C SER A 68 5.11 -2.99 -1.72
N SER A 69 5.93 -4.01 -2.00
CA SER A 69 5.53 -5.43 -1.92
C SER A 69 5.10 -5.83 -0.52
N ILE A 70 5.83 -5.38 0.50
CA ILE A 70 5.47 -5.60 1.91
C ILE A 70 4.11 -4.95 2.21
N ALA A 71 3.92 -3.68 1.83
CA ALA A 71 2.67 -2.97 2.08
C ALA A 71 1.47 -3.69 1.45
N VAL A 72 1.58 -4.07 0.17
CA VAL A 72 0.52 -4.79 -0.56
C VAL A 72 0.23 -6.15 0.09
N THR A 73 1.26 -6.89 0.49
CA THR A 73 1.09 -8.19 1.16
C THR A 73 0.32 -8.03 2.48
N LEU A 74 0.62 -6.97 3.24
CA LEU A 74 -0.05 -6.68 4.52
C LEU A 74 -1.50 -6.21 4.36
N TYR A 75 -1.92 -5.77 3.17
CA TYR A 75 -3.32 -5.42 2.93
C TYR A 75 -4.26 -6.61 3.10
N ILE A 76 -3.84 -7.83 2.75
CA ILE A 76 -4.65 -9.04 2.90
C ILE A 76 -5.04 -9.28 4.37
N PRO A 77 -4.09 -9.49 5.31
CA PRO A 77 -4.45 -9.68 6.71
C PRO A 77 -5.10 -8.43 7.32
N MET A 78 -4.72 -7.21 6.88
CA MET A 78 -5.33 -5.98 7.38
C MET A 78 -6.83 -5.92 7.06
N VAL A 79 -7.22 -6.24 5.83
CA VAL A 79 -8.62 -6.28 5.39
C VAL A 79 -9.35 -7.41 6.08
N ALA A 80 -8.78 -8.62 6.16
CA ALA A 80 -9.40 -9.75 6.85
C ALA A 80 -9.73 -9.43 8.32
N LEU A 81 -8.77 -8.85 9.05
CA LEU A 81 -8.97 -8.42 10.44
C LEU A 81 -9.96 -7.24 10.53
N GLY A 82 -9.95 -6.33 9.55
CA GLY A 82 -10.91 -5.23 9.46
C GLY A 82 -12.36 -5.72 9.30
N VAL A 83 -12.59 -6.71 8.43
CA VAL A 83 -13.89 -7.36 8.24
C VAL A 83 -14.32 -8.08 9.52
N TYR A 84 -13.40 -8.80 10.17
CA TYR A 84 -13.68 -9.45 11.46
C TYR A 84 -14.11 -8.43 12.52
N LEU A 85 -13.38 -7.31 12.65
CA LEU A 85 -13.68 -6.25 13.62
C LEU A 85 -14.95 -5.45 13.30
N TYR A 86 -15.33 -5.37 12.03
CA TYR A 86 -16.58 -4.76 11.62
C TYR A 86 -17.78 -5.50 12.23
N ARG A 87 -17.71 -6.84 12.28
CA ARG A 87 -18.69 -7.73 12.90
C ARG A 87 -18.50 -7.84 14.42
N ASN A 88 -17.26 -7.82 14.91
CA ASN A 88 -16.90 -8.07 16.31
C ASN A 88 -16.21 -6.86 16.97
N ARG A 89 -16.96 -5.76 17.14
CA ARG A 89 -16.39 -4.44 17.50
C ARG A 89 -15.66 -4.40 18.85
N THR A 90 -16.00 -5.28 19.78
CA THR A 90 -15.45 -5.31 21.15
C THR A 90 -14.18 -6.15 21.29
N HIS A 91 -13.72 -6.84 20.23
CA HIS A 91 -12.59 -7.76 20.35
C HIS A 91 -11.23 -7.02 20.42
N HIS A 92 -10.81 -6.66 21.64
CA HIS A 92 -9.64 -5.80 21.89
C HIS A 92 -8.31 -6.35 21.36
N LYS A 93 -8.06 -7.67 21.46
CA LYS A 93 -6.81 -8.29 20.96
C LYS A 93 -6.67 -8.14 19.45
N VAL A 94 -7.69 -8.54 18.69
CA VAL A 94 -7.74 -8.39 17.23
C VAL A 94 -7.60 -6.93 16.81
N ARG A 95 -8.22 -6.00 17.54
CA ARG A 95 -8.06 -4.55 17.28
C ARG A 95 -6.61 -4.09 17.42
N ARG A 96 -5.87 -4.60 18.40
CA ARG A 96 -4.44 -4.28 18.58
C ARG A 96 -3.62 -4.82 17.41
N VAL A 97 -3.85 -6.08 17.01
CA VAL A 97 -3.17 -6.70 15.86
C VAL A 97 -3.46 -5.94 14.56
N HIS A 98 -4.73 -5.64 14.29
CA HIS A 98 -5.14 -4.85 13.12
C HIS A 98 -4.46 -3.47 13.08
N ARG A 99 -4.35 -2.78 14.22
CA ARG A 99 -3.63 -1.50 14.30
C ARG A 99 -2.14 -1.65 14.05
N GLY A 100 -1.51 -2.70 14.57
CA GLY A 100 -0.08 -2.99 14.35
C GLY A 100 0.21 -3.26 12.88
N ILE A 101 -0.53 -4.18 12.27
CA ILE A 101 -0.41 -4.51 10.84
C ILE A 101 -0.69 -3.29 9.98
N GLY A 102 -1.76 -2.54 10.27
CA GLY A 102 -2.11 -1.33 9.52
C GLY A 102 -1.04 -0.23 9.63
N MET A 103 -0.42 -0.05 10.80
CA MET A 103 0.69 0.88 10.96
C MET A 103 1.90 0.45 10.15
N PHE A 104 2.26 -0.84 10.21
CA PHE A 104 3.41 -1.35 9.46
C PHE A 104 3.19 -1.23 7.95
N ALA A 105 1.98 -1.57 7.46
CA ALA A 105 1.59 -1.38 6.07
C ALA A 105 1.68 0.10 5.63
N LEU A 106 1.23 1.03 6.48
CA LEU A 106 1.29 2.47 6.21
C LEU A 106 2.74 2.97 6.12
N LEU A 107 3.60 2.54 7.04
CA LEU A 107 5.02 2.90 7.04
C LEU A 107 5.73 2.37 5.80
N SER A 108 5.54 1.08 5.48
CA SER A 108 6.08 0.47 4.27
C SER A 108 5.57 1.17 3.01
N ARG A 109 4.29 1.53 2.96
CA ARG A 109 3.72 2.25 1.81
C ARG A 109 4.29 3.66 1.67
N THR A 110 4.48 4.37 2.77
CA THR A 110 5.05 5.72 2.78
C THR A 110 6.51 5.69 2.35
N LEU A 111 7.29 4.70 2.82
CA LEU A 111 8.67 4.50 2.38
C LEU A 111 8.72 4.23 0.87
N GLY A 112 7.90 3.30 0.37
CA GLY A 112 7.82 3.02 -1.05
C GLY A 112 7.41 4.24 -1.87
N PHE A 113 6.47 5.03 -1.36
CA PHE A 113 6.05 6.28 -1.99
C PHE A 113 7.20 7.30 -2.08
N ILE A 114 7.98 7.52 -1.02
CA ILE A 114 9.14 8.43 -1.05
C ILE A 114 10.16 8.00 -2.09
N PHE A 115 10.56 6.72 -2.08
CA PHE A 115 11.55 6.20 -3.03
C PHE A 115 11.04 6.22 -4.48
N MET A 116 9.72 6.25 -4.71
CA MET A 116 9.14 6.47 -6.04
C MET A 116 9.56 7.83 -6.62
N PHE A 117 9.54 8.91 -5.84
CA PHE A 117 9.93 10.25 -6.31
C PHE A 117 11.44 10.36 -6.46
N TRP A 118 12.21 9.76 -5.54
CA TRP A 118 13.67 9.78 -5.66
C TRP A 118 14.13 9.12 -6.96
N MET A 119 13.52 8.01 -7.37
CA MET A 119 13.85 7.39 -8.66
C MET A 119 13.62 8.32 -9.86
N ILE A 120 12.64 9.23 -9.77
CA ILE A 120 12.31 10.17 -10.85
C ILE A 120 13.37 11.26 -10.94
N GLU A 121 13.71 11.86 -9.80
CA GLU A 121 14.78 12.87 -9.72
C GLU A 121 16.14 12.30 -10.14
N ALA A 122 16.44 11.05 -9.80
CA ALA A 122 17.68 10.39 -10.22
C ALA A 122 17.71 10.02 -11.72
N SER A 123 16.60 10.19 -12.44
CA SER A 123 16.46 9.86 -13.87
C SER A 123 16.32 11.08 -14.78
N THR A 124 16.26 12.28 -14.22
CA THR A 124 16.25 13.58 -14.91
C THR A 124 17.62 14.23 -14.84
#